data_AF-A0A5B8UGJ6-F1
#
_entry.id   AF-A0A5B8UGJ6-F1
#
_cell.length_a   1.000
_cell.length_b   1.000
_cell.length_c   1.000
_cell.angle_alpha   90.00
_cell.angle_beta   90.00
_cell.angle_gamma   90.00
#
_symmetry.space_group_name_H-M   'P 1'
#
loop_
_entity.id
_entity.type
_entity.pdbx_description
1 polymer ?
#
loop_
_entity_poly.entity_id
_entity_poly.type
_entity_poly.pdbx_seq_one_letter_code
_entity_poly.pdbx_strand_id
1 'polypeptide(L)'
;MITFYVIIISLGALGAICAVLIATVLHLSRKLAKQSYQLQHGLQNLRYEMNTKLYPLEKSFYTQIHGSEEIVYDGRAFVDANDFTGNGALAWDYVAHRFAGGKGEGSHEIKDNVITVSRSNTAGRYELYLKHFVFDGVNCSTVPASTSQDIRRFRLTCEVKKQNASHSLRFVFKGEDSKEVLDEKDYVVFNPDWEKVELHFWVSAKEASIFRIDDLCVLEAPSAVQIRNLVLMEKK
;
A
#
# COMPACT_ATOMS: atom_id res chain seq x y z
N MET A 1 -59.49 -4.76 40.96
CA MET A 1 -58.78 -6.01 40.61
C MET A 1 -58.68 -6.24 39.10
N ILE A 2 -59.61 -5.75 38.27
CA ILE A 2 -59.59 -5.91 36.79
C ILE A 2 -58.51 -5.06 36.11
N THR A 3 -58.19 -3.88 36.65
CA THR A 3 -57.23 -2.94 36.05
C THR A 3 -55.77 -3.42 36.05
N PHE A 4 -55.39 -4.26 37.02
CA PHE A 4 -54.03 -4.81 37.12
C PHE A 4 -53.75 -5.90 36.07
N TYR A 5 -54.76 -6.69 35.71
CA TYR A 5 -54.63 -7.78 34.72
C TYR A 5 -54.42 -7.24 33.29
N VAL A 6 -55.07 -6.13 32.94
CA VAL A 6 -54.95 -5.52 31.60
C VAL A 6 -53.53 -4.96 31.37
N ILE A 7 -52.90 -4.40 32.41
CA ILE A 7 -51.54 -3.86 32.34
C ILE A 7 -50.51 -4.98 32.15
N ILE A 8 -50.63 -6.10 32.88
CA ILE A 8 -49.71 -7.25 32.76
C ILE A 8 -49.78 -7.89 31.37
N ILE A 9 -50.98 -8.04 30.79
CA ILE A 9 -51.17 -8.60 29.44
C ILE A 9 -50.54 -7.67 28.37
N SER A 10 -50.68 -6.35 28.53
CA SER A 10 -50.11 -5.38 27.58
C SER A 10 -48.57 -5.35 27.59
N LEU A 11 -47.94 -5.53 28.75
CA LEU A 11 -46.48 -5.65 28.89
C LEU A 11 -45.93 -6.94 28.26
N GLY A 12 -46.65 -8.07 28.42
CA GLY A 12 -46.27 -9.34 27.81
C GLY A 12 -46.31 -9.30 26.28
N ALA A 13 -47.34 -8.67 25.70
CA ALA A 13 -47.48 -8.51 24.25
C ALA A 13 -46.37 -7.61 23.67
N LEU A 14 -46.02 -6.51 24.35
CA LEU A 14 -44.95 -5.61 23.93
C LEU A 14 -43.58 -6.32 23.97
N GLY A 15 -43.31 -7.11 25.01
CA GLY A 15 -42.09 -7.91 25.13
C GLY A 15 -41.93 -8.93 23.99
N ALA A 16 -43.00 -9.61 23.61
CA ALA A 16 -42.99 -10.56 22.50
C ALA A 16 -42.71 -9.87 21.15
N ILE A 17 -43.32 -8.71 20.89
CA ILE A 17 -43.09 -7.94 19.67
C ILE A 17 -41.62 -7.47 19.59
N CYS A 18 -41.07 -6.94 20.69
CA CYS A 18 -39.67 -6.54 20.76
C CYS A 18 -38.72 -7.72 20.52
N ALA A 19 -38.99 -8.89 21.11
CA ALA A 19 -38.17 -10.08 20.91
C ALA A 19 -38.17 -10.55 19.44
N VAL A 20 -39.32 -10.52 18.78
CA VAL A 20 -39.43 -10.85 17.35
C VAL A 20 -38.67 -9.84 16.50
N LEU A 21 -38.80 -8.54 16.76
CA LEU A 21 -38.06 -7.50 16.05
C LEU A 21 -36.54 -7.62 16.21
N ILE A 22 -36.06 -7.91 17.42
CA ILE A 22 -34.63 -8.13 17.65
C ILE A 22 -34.16 -9.38 16.90
N ALA A 23 -34.93 -10.46 16.93
CA ALA A 23 -34.60 -11.69 16.22
C ALA A 23 -34.56 -11.49 14.69
N THR A 24 -35.49 -10.73 14.11
CA THR A 24 -35.50 -10.44 12.66
C THR A 24 -34.32 -9.56 12.28
N VAL A 25 -34.01 -8.50 13.04
CA VAL A 25 -32.85 -7.64 12.79
C VAL A 25 -31.54 -8.43 12.88
N LEU A 26 -31.37 -9.27 13.91
CA LEU A 26 -30.18 -10.12 14.03
C LEU A 26 -30.05 -11.12 12.88
N HIS A 27 -31.16 -11.71 12.43
CA HIS A 27 -31.17 -12.62 11.29
C HIS A 27 -30.78 -11.92 9.99
N LEU A 28 -31.35 -10.74 9.73
CA LEU A 28 -31.02 -9.89 8.58
C LEU A 28 -29.56 -9.46 8.58
N SER A 29 -29.03 -8.99 9.71
CA SER A 29 -27.63 -8.59 9.86
C SER A 29 -26.67 -9.75 9.59
N ARG A 30 -26.97 -10.96 10.09
CA ARG A 30 -26.17 -12.16 9.80
C ARG A 30 -26.20 -12.54 8.32
N LYS A 31 -27.37 -12.45 7.69
CA LYS A 31 -27.54 -12.73 6.25
C LYS A 31 -26.75 -11.74 5.39
N LEU A 32 -26.83 -10.45 5.70
CA LEU A 32 -26.07 -9.40 5.03
C LEU A 32 -24.56 -9.57 5.21
N ALA A 33 -24.10 -9.86 6.43
CA ALA A 33 -22.68 -10.12 6.69
C ALA A 33 -22.16 -11.30 5.87
N LYS A 34 -22.93 -12.39 5.78
CA LYS A 34 -22.57 -13.55 4.95
C LYS A 34 -22.50 -13.21 3.46
N GLN A 35 -23.47 -12.45 2.94
CA GLN A 35 -23.47 -12.01 1.54
C GLN A 35 -22.29 -11.08 1.24
N SER A 36 -22.02 -10.12 2.12
CA SER A 36 -20.87 -9.20 2.01
C SER A 36 -19.55 -9.98 1.98
N TYR A 37 -19.38 -10.95 2.89
CA TYR A 37 -18.21 -11.82 2.91
C TYR A 37 -18.04 -12.62 1.62
N GLN A 38 -19.11 -13.23 1.10
CA GLN A 38 -19.06 -13.96 -0.17
C GLN A 38 -18.72 -13.06 -1.36
N LEU A 39 -19.26 -11.83 -1.38
CA LEU A 39 -18.95 -10.85 -2.42
C LEU A 39 -17.48 -10.42 -2.36
N GLN A 40 -16.97 -10.10 -1.17
CA GLN A 40 -15.57 -9.72 -0.97
C GLN A 40 -14.62 -10.86 -1.40
N HIS A 41 -14.92 -12.10 -1.00
CA HIS A 41 -14.13 -13.25 -1.39
C HIS A 41 -14.21 -13.52 -2.91
N GLY A 42 -15.39 -13.34 -3.52
CA GLY A 42 -15.57 -13.45 -4.97
C GLY A 42 -14.76 -12.41 -5.73
N LEU A 43 -14.74 -11.15 -5.25
CA LEU A 43 -13.95 -10.07 -5.83
C LEU A 43 -12.44 -10.32 -5.67
N GLN A 44 -11.98 -10.83 -4.53
CA GLN A 44 -10.58 -11.21 -4.34
C GLN A 44 -10.15 -12.32 -5.30
N ASN A 45 -10.98 -13.36 -5.47
CA ASN A 45 -10.72 -14.43 -6.42
C ASN A 45 -10.68 -13.92 -7.86
N LEU A 46 -11.65 -13.07 -8.24
CA LEU A 46 -11.68 -12.46 -9.57
C LEU A 46 -10.44 -11.59 -9.82
N ARG A 47 -10.02 -10.82 -8.82
CA ARG A 47 -8.81 -9.99 -8.88
C ARG A 47 -7.57 -10.86 -9.05
N TYR A 48 -7.46 -11.94 -8.30
CA TYR A 48 -6.37 -12.91 -8.45
C TYR A 48 -6.38 -13.54 -9.85
N GLU A 49 -7.54 -13.96 -10.36
CA GLU A 49 -7.66 -14.51 -11.71
C GLU A 49 -7.34 -13.50 -12.81
N MET A 50 -7.79 -12.26 -12.68
CA MET A 50 -7.49 -11.18 -13.62
C MET A 50 -5.99 -10.89 -13.61
N ASN A 51 -5.37 -10.73 -12.45
CA ASN A 51 -3.93 -10.50 -12.36
C ASN A 51 -3.15 -11.70 -12.92
N THR A 52 -3.53 -12.93 -12.62
CA THR A 52 -2.79 -14.10 -13.14
C THR A 52 -2.97 -14.33 -14.65
N LYS A 53 -4.13 -13.99 -15.22
CA LYS A 53 -4.43 -14.24 -16.66
C LYS A 53 -4.14 -13.05 -17.57
N LEU A 54 -4.33 -11.81 -17.11
CA LEU A 54 -4.11 -10.60 -17.91
C LEU A 54 -2.67 -10.12 -17.85
N TYR A 55 -1.97 -10.33 -16.73
CA TYR A 55 -0.58 -9.92 -16.59
C TYR A 55 0.35 -10.52 -17.66
N PRO A 56 0.24 -11.81 -18.04
CA PRO A 56 1.02 -12.37 -19.15
C PRO A 56 0.74 -11.70 -20.50
N LEU A 57 -0.51 -11.28 -20.74
CA LEU A 57 -0.92 -10.60 -21.98
C LEU A 57 -0.37 -9.17 -22.02
N GLU A 58 -0.56 -8.38 -20.95
CA GLU A 58 0.00 -7.02 -20.85
C GLU A 58 1.53 -7.03 -20.92
N LYS A 59 2.18 -7.99 -20.26
CA LYS A 59 3.63 -8.22 -20.36
C LYS A 59 4.06 -8.46 -21.81
N SER A 60 3.35 -9.32 -22.54
CA SER A 60 3.68 -9.62 -23.94
C SER A 60 3.63 -8.40 -24.85
N PHE A 61 2.65 -7.52 -24.67
CA PHE A 61 2.56 -6.26 -25.42
C PHE A 61 3.63 -5.25 -25.01
N TYR A 62 3.93 -5.13 -23.71
CA TYR A 62 4.93 -4.18 -23.22
C TYR A 62 6.36 -4.58 -23.61
N THR A 63 6.71 -5.87 -23.51
CA THR A 63 8.03 -6.39 -23.94
C THR A 63 8.23 -6.23 -25.45
N GLN A 64 7.18 -6.34 -26.26
CA GLN A 64 7.25 -6.12 -27.70
C GLN A 64 7.57 -4.66 -28.09
N ILE A 65 7.20 -3.69 -27.24
CA ILE A 65 7.42 -2.25 -27.48
C ILE A 65 8.73 -1.76 -26.83
N HIS A 66 9.08 -2.27 -25.64
CA HIS A 66 10.19 -1.75 -24.84
C HIS A 66 11.45 -2.63 -24.82
N GLY A 67 11.38 -3.87 -25.33
CA GLY A 67 12.49 -4.76 -25.76
C GLY A 67 13.53 -5.19 -24.72
N SER A 68 13.93 -4.30 -23.82
CA SER A 68 14.95 -4.47 -22.78
C SER A 68 14.42 -4.18 -21.39
N GLU A 69 13.13 -3.88 -21.21
CA GLU A 69 12.56 -3.62 -19.89
C GLU A 69 11.47 -4.64 -19.54
N GLU A 70 11.55 -5.20 -18.33
CA GLU A 70 10.51 -6.02 -17.71
C GLU A 70 9.82 -5.20 -16.62
N ILE A 71 8.50 -5.08 -16.68
CA ILE A 71 7.73 -4.51 -15.58
C ILE A 71 7.73 -5.53 -14.43
N VAL A 72 8.16 -5.08 -13.26
CA VAL A 72 8.20 -5.88 -12.03
C VAL A 72 7.12 -5.45 -11.03
N TYR A 73 6.54 -4.26 -11.24
CA TYR A 73 5.34 -3.78 -10.56
C TYR A 73 4.63 -2.73 -11.43
N ASP A 74 3.30 -2.83 -11.57
CA ASP A 74 2.47 -1.89 -12.35
C ASP A 74 1.27 -1.37 -11.55
N GLY A 75 1.38 -0.15 -11.05
CA GLY A 75 0.31 0.57 -10.37
C GLY A 75 -0.47 1.53 -11.26
N ARG A 76 -0.36 1.47 -12.60
CA ARG A 76 -1.10 2.39 -13.51
C ARG A 76 -2.57 2.05 -13.62
N ALA A 77 -2.87 0.76 -13.76
CA ALA A 77 -4.25 0.29 -13.88
C ALA A 77 -4.91 0.19 -12.50
N PHE A 78 -4.19 -0.36 -11.53
CA PHE A 78 -4.75 -0.64 -10.21
C PHE A 78 -3.67 -0.87 -9.15
N VAL A 79 -3.91 -0.36 -7.94
CA VAL A 79 -3.09 -0.56 -6.76
C VAL A 79 -3.95 -1.23 -5.67
N ASP A 80 -3.49 -2.35 -5.11
CA ASP A 80 -4.09 -3.01 -3.94
C ASP A 80 -3.61 -2.37 -2.65
N ALA A 81 -4.51 -2.23 -1.66
CA ALA A 81 -4.12 -1.97 -0.28
C ALA A 81 -3.13 -3.03 0.23
N ASN A 82 -3.23 -4.27 -0.25
CA ASN A 82 -2.30 -5.36 0.10
C ASN A 82 -0.94 -5.27 -0.61
N ASP A 83 -0.79 -4.42 -1.63
CA ASP A 83 0.50 -4.22 -2.29
C ASP A 83 1.46 -3.45 -1.39
N PHE A 84 0.93 -2.75 -0.37
CA PHE A 84 1.73 -1.93 0.52
C PHE A 84 1.48 -2.25 2.00
N THR A 85 2.53 -2.08 2.79
CA THR A 85 2.40 -1.96 4.25
C THR A 85 3.14 -0.74 4.71
N GLY A 86 2.56 -0.02 5.66
CA GLY A 86 3.14 1.23 6.17
C GLY A 86 3.36 1.21 7.68
N ASN A 87 4.45 1.81 8.12
CA ASN A 87 4.76 1.97 9.54
C ASN A 87 5.55 3.25 9.81
N GLY A 88 5.22 3.91 10.91
CA GLY A 88 6.09 4.93 11.48
C GLY A 88 7.45 4.37 11.89
N ALA A 89 8.50 5.17 11.81
CA ALA A 89 9.85 4.84 12.27
C ALA A 89 10.59 6.09 12.78
N LEU A 90 11.66 5.88 13.55
CA LEU A 90 12.55 6.94 14.00
C LEU A 90 13.42 7.43 12.83
N ALA A 91 13.78 8.71 12.80
CA ALA A 91 14.76 9.22 11.86
C ALA A 91 16.15 8.67 12.22
N TRP A 92 16.96 8.36 11.20
CA TRP A 92 18.37 8.04 11.40
C TRP A 92 19.18 9.34 11.30
N ASP A 93 19.88 9.68 12.38
CA ASP A 93 20.85 10.76 12.39
C ASP A 93 22.17 10.24 11.82
N TYR A 94 22.50 10.68 10.61
CA TYR A 94 23.72 10.29 9.92
C TYR A 94 24.98 10.88 10.54
N VAL A 95 24.88 12.00 11.24
CA VAL A 95 26.04 12.64 11.90
C VAL A 95 26.35 11.94 13.22
N ALA A 96 25.32 11.65 14.00
CA ALA A 96 25.47 10.97 15.29
C ALA A 96 25.44 9.44 15.20
N HIS A 97 25.26 8.88 14.00
CA HIS A 97 25.12 7.44 13.73
C HIS A 97 24.16 6.72 14.70
N ARG A 98 22.99 7.34 14.95
CA ARG A 98 21.98 6.80 15.87
C ARG A 98 20.58 7.20 15.44
N PHE A 99 19.58 6.48 15.93
CA PHE A 99 18.20 6.96 15.84
C PHE A 99 18.01 8.19 16.74
N ALA A 100 17.33 9.20 16.21
CA ALA A 100 17.09 10.46 16.92
C ALA A 100 15.63 10.92 16.79
N GLY A 101 15.20 11.68 17.80
CA GLY A 101 13.87 12.31 17.83
C GLY A 101 12.72 11.35 18.13
N GLY A 102 11.51 11.83 17.85
CA GLY A 102 10.28 11.04 17.94
C GLY A 102 10.07 10.13 16.73
N LYS A 103 9.18 9.14 16.90
CA LYS A 103 8.74 8.27 15.79
C LYS A 103 7.83 9.07 14.86
N GLY A 104 7.96 8.84 13.55
CA GLY A 104 7.00 9.36 12.60
C GLY A 104 5.63 8.77 12.82
N GLU A 105 4.64 9.63 13.00
CA GLU A 105 3.25 9.27 13.12
C GLU A 105 2.54 9.60 11.81
N GLY A 106 1.83 8.60 11.30
CA GLY A 106 1.18 8.69 10.01
C GLY A 106 0.40 7.43 9.68
N SER A 107 -0.22 7.46 8.52
CA SER A 107 -0.96 6.34 7.95
C SER A 107 -0.85 6.39 6.43
N HIS A 108 -1.19 5.29 5.77
CA HIS A 108 -1.41 5.31 4.33
C HIS A 108 -2.82 4.79 4.04
N GLU A 109 -3.41 5.31 2.98
CA GLU A 109 -4.65 4.82 2.41
C GLU A 109 -4.49 4.72 0.88
N ILE A 110 -5.24 3.81 0.28
CA ILE A 110 -5.28 3.65 -1.17
C ILE A 110 -6.73 3.84 -1.62
N LYS A 111 -6.94 4.87 -2.42
CA LYS A 111 -8.26 5.23 -2.95
C LYS A 111 -8.12 5.75 -4.37
N ASP A 112 -9.00 5.32 -5.26
CA ASP A 112 -9.03 5.77 -6.66
C ASP A 112 -7.67 5.63 -7.37
N ASN A 113 -6.96 4.52 -7.09
CA ASN A 113 -5.62 4.23 -7.60
C ASN A 113 -4.52 5.23 -7.15
N VAL A 114 -4.76 5.94 -6.06
CA VAL A 114 -3.82 6.89 -5.45
C VAL A 114 -3.45 6.40 -4.05
N ILE A 115 -2.15 6.28 -3.81
CA ILE A 115 -1.58 6.06 -2.48
C ILE A 115 -1.47 7.41 -1.81
N THR A 116 -2.15 7.61 -0.69
CA THR A 116 -2.00 8.81 0.14
C THR A 116 -1.26 8.43 1.40
N VAL A 117 -0.11 9.06 1.66
CA VAL A 117 0.65 8.92 2.90
C VAL A 117 0.43 10.19 3.72
N SER A 118 -0.28 10.05 4.84
CA SER A 118 -0.65 11.14 5.73
C SER A 118 0.25 11.17 6.96
N ARG A 119 0.62 12.38 7.38
CA ARG A 119 1.49 12.64 8.53
C ARG A 119 0.77 13.47 9.58
N SER A 120 0.78 13.01 10.82
CA SER A 120 0.21 13.72 11.97
C SER A 120 1.25 14.47 12.79
N ASN A 121 2.54 14.18 12.58
CA ASN A 121 3.66 14.89 13.20
C ASN A 121 4.83 15.06 12.22
N THR A 122 5.76 15.96 12.56
CA THR A 122 6.98 16.25 11.79
C THR A 122 8.20 15.42 12.22
N ALA A 123 8.09 14.63 13.29
CA ALA A 123 9.18 13.81 13.82
C ALA A 123 9.39 12.54 13.00
N GLY A 124 10.60 11.97 12.98
CA GLY A 124 10.86 10.65 12.39
C GLY A 124 10.41 10.50 10.93
N ARG A 125 10.24 9.26 10.47
CA ARG A 125 9.80 8.95 9.10
C ARG A 125 8.59 8.03 9.08
N TYR A 126 7.87 8.01 7.95
CA TYR A 126 6.86 7.00 7.66
C TYR A 126 7.37 6.12 6.52
N GLU A 127 7.46 4.83 6.76
CA GLU A 127 7.99 3.85 5.81
C GLU A 127 6.82 3.17 5.09
N LEU A 128 6.86 3.10 3.76
CA LEU A 128 5.90 2.41 2.92
C LEU A 128 6.62 1.32 2.12
N TYR A 129 6.37 0.06 2.46
CA TYR A 129 7.00 -1.11 1.84
C TYR A 129 6.13 -1.66 0.72
N LEU A 130 6.71 -1.88 -0.46
CA LEU A 130 6.08 -2.64 -1.53
C LEU A 130 6.19 -4.14 -1.22
N LYS A 131 5.07 -4.86 -1.28
CA LYS A 131 4.93 -6.27 -0.88
C LYS A 131 4.72 -7.23 -2.04
N HIS A 132 4.40 -6.74 -3.23
CA HIS A 132 4.16 -7.58 -4.39
C HIS A 132 5.00 -7.12 -5.57
N PHE A 133 5.81 -8.04 -6.07
CA PHE A 133 6.55 -7.93 -7.31
C PHE A 133 6.18 -9.09 -8.21
N VAL A 134 6.40 -8.93 -9.51
CA VAL A 134 6.32 -10.02 -10.47
C VAL A 134 7.65 -10.18 -11.20
N PHE A 135 8.30 -11.32 -10.99
CA PHE A 135 9.52 -11.71 -11.70
C PHE A 135 9.29 -13.01 -12.44
N ASP A 136 9.63 -13.04 -13.73
CA ASP A 136 9.44 -14.22 -14.58
C ASP A 136 8.00 -14.77 -14.54
N GLY A 137 7.02 -13.88 -14.31
CA GLY A 137 5.60 -14.23 -14.22
C GLY A 137 5.15 -14.81 -12.87
N VAL A 138 6.03 -14.85 -11.88
CA VAL A 138 5.75 -15.33 -10.52
C VAL A 138 5.62 -14.15 -9.56
N ASN A 139 4.57 -14.15 -8.75
CA ASN A 139 4.40 -13.18 -7.67
C ASN A 139 5.38 -13.49 -6.53
N CYS A 140 6.15 -12.49 -6.11
CA CYS A 140 7.08 -12.60 -5.01
C CYS A 140 7.01 -11.37 -4.10
N SER A 141 7.40 -11.55 -2.83
CA SER A 141 7.37 -10.46 -1.84
C SER A 141 8.61 -9.58 -1.86
N THR A 142 9.67 -10.04 -2.52
CA THR A 142 10.96 -9.37 -2.68
C THR A 142 11.45 -9.55 -4.10
N VAL A 143 12.34 -8.66 -4.52
CA VAL A 143 13.12 -8.79 -5.74
C VAL A 143 14.13 -9.93 -5.52
N PRO A 144 14.02 -11.06 -6.25
CA PRO A 144 14.81 -12.25 -5.94
C PRO A 144 16.31 -12.03 -6.23
N ALA A 145 17.17 -12.73 -5.49
CA ALA A 145 18.58 -12.82 -5.84
C ALA A 145 18.77 -13.51 -7.20
N SER A 146 19.85 -13.19 -7.90
CA SER A 146 20.30 -13.90 -9.10
C SER A 146 21.63 -14.58 -8.81
N THR A 147 21.90 -15.68 -9.53
CA THR A 147 23.22 -16.33 -9.53
C THR A 147 24.27 -15.50 -10.28
N SER A 148 23.85 -14.52 -11.08
CA SER A 148 24.77 -13.58 -11.71
C SER A 148 25.31 -12.58 -10.69
N GLN A 149 26.60 -12.25 -10.76
CA GLN A 149 27.19 -11.17 -9.95
C GLN A 149 26.85 -9.78 -10.51
N ASP A 150 25.80 -9.69 -11.33
CA ASP A 150 25.48 -8.50 -12.09
C ASP A 150 24.78 -7.44 -11.23
N ILE A 151 24.92 -6.20 -11.69
CA ILE A 151 24.16 -5.08 -11.18
C ILE A 151 22.85 -5.01 -11.95
N ARG A 152 21.73 -5.16 -11.26
CA ARG A 152 20.38 -5.00 -11.80
C ARG A 152 20.07 -3.51 -11.90
N ARG A 153 19.51 -3.11 -13.04
CA ARG A 153 19.16 -1.71 -13.29
C ARG A 153 17.66 -1.57 -13.22
N PHE A 154 17.17 -0.77 -12.28
CA PHE A 154 15.76 -0.50 -12.15
C PHE A 154 15.43 0.92 -12.59
N ARG A 155 14.29 1.08 -13.26
CA ARG A 155 13.67 2.37 -13.55
C ARG A 155 12.34 2.44 -12.83
N LEU A 156 12.18 3.46 -12.00
CA LEU A 156 10.93 3.77 -11.33
C LEU A 156 10.34 5.01 -11.97
N THR A 157 9.04 4.96 -12.26
CA THR A 157 8.27 6.14 -12.63
C THR A 157 7.03 6.24 -11.78
N CYS A 158 6.67 7.44 -11.34
CA CYS A 158 5.38 7.72 -10.73
C CYS A 158 4.99 9.18 -10.93
N GLU A 159 3.80 9.53 -10.45
CA GLU A 159 3.41 10.92 -10.27
C GLU A 159 3.18 11.18 -8.79
N VAL A 160 3.66 12.33 -8.30
CA VAL A 160 3.52 12.74 -6.91
C VAL A 160 2.91 14.14 -6.82
N LYS A 161 2.29 14.45 -5.70
CA LYS A 161 1.93 15.82 -5.32
C LYS A 161 1.80 15.97 -3.81
N LYS A 162 1.94 17.19 -3.31
CA LYS A 162 1.74 17.48 -1.89
C LYS A 162 0.32 17.91 -1.57
N GLN A 163 -0.08 17.70 -0.32
CA GLN A 163 -1.22 18.31 0.33
C GLN A 163 -0.74 19.01 1.61
N ASN A 164 -1.05 20.31 1.71
CA ASN A 164 -0.62 21.23 2.78
C ASN A 164 0.90 21.52 2.75
N ALA A 165 1.74 20.60 3.22
CA ALA A 165 3.18 20.83 3.44
C ALA A 165 4.07 20.11 2.42
N SER A 166 5.33 20.53 2.27
CA SER A 166 6.30 19.81 1.44
C SER A 166 6.80 18.55 2.15
N HIS A 167 7.09 17.51 1.36
CA HIS A 167 7.57 16.22 1.83
C HIS A 167 8.91 15.87 1.16
N SER A 168 9.82 15.26 1.90
CA SER A 168 11.03 14.64 1.33
C SER A 168 10.84 13.14 1.27
N LEU A 169 10.66 12.60 0.06
CA LEU A 169 10.59 11.18 -0.19
C LEU A 169 11.97 10.60 -0.43
N ARG A 170 12.21 9.41 0.10
CA ARG A 170 13.36 8.58 -0.23
C ARG A 170 12.91 7.22 -0.72
N PHE A 171 13.31 6.87 -1.92
CA PHE A 171 13.06 5.58 -2.53
C PHE A 171 14.29 4.70 -2.30
N VAL A 172 14.10 3.51 -1.72
CA VAL A 172 15.19 2.67 -1.21
C VAL A 172 15.03 1.24 -1.72
N PHE A 173 16.11 0.69 -2.25
CA PHE A 173 16.34 -0.75 -2.29
C PHE A 173 17.20 -1.16 -1.11
N LYS A 174 16.74 -2.17 -0.37
CA LYS A 174 17.42 -2.68 0.82
C LYS A 174 17.60 -4.18 0.71
N GLY A 175 18.74 -4.71 1.13
CA GLY A 175 18.98 -6.15 1.22
C GLY A 175 17.98 -6.79 2.17
N GLU A 176 17.35 -7.88 1.75
CA GLU A 176 16.41 -8.60 2.58
C GLU A 176 17.12 -9.25 3.76
N ASP A 177 18.30 -9.83 3.55
CA ASP A 177 19.06 -10.50 4.60
C ASP A 177 20.02 -9.54 5.30
N SER A 178 20.84 -8.81 4.53
CA SER A 178 21.84 -7.89 5.08
C SER A 178 21.22 -6.70 5.83
N LYS A 179 19.99 -6.33 5.45
CA LYS A 179 19.35 -5.05 5.84
C LYS A 179 20.20 -3.84 5.46
N GLU A 180 21.15 -3.96 4.53
CA GLU A 180 21.93 -2.84 4.03
C GLU A 180 21.15 -2.09 2.95
N VAL A 181 21.37 -0.78 2.85
CA VAL A 181 20.84 0.00 1.73
C VAL A 181 21.68 -0.33 0.50
N LEU A 182 21.03 -0.88 -0.52
CA LEU A 182 21.68 -1.27 -1.77
C LEU A 182 21.75 -0.10 -2.75
N ASP A 183 20.70 0.70 -2.82
CA ASP A 183 20.67 1.99 -3.51
C ASP A 183 19.51 2.83 -2.96
N GLU A 184 19.64 4.15 -2.99
CA GLU A 184 18.60 5.09 -2.58
C GLU A 184 18.56 6.34 -3.45
N LYS A 185 17.39 6.98 -3.54
CA LYS A 185 17.15 8.21 -4.28
C LYS A 185 16.23 9.13 -3.50
N ASP A 186 16.64 10.37 -3.32
CA ASP A 186 15.87 11.41 -2.64
C ASP A 186 15.10 12.26 -3.66
N TYR A 187 13.87 12.61 -3.32
CA TYR A 187 13.02 13.50 -4.11
C TYR A 187 12.19 14.39 -3.18
N VAL A 188 12.24 15.70 -3.41
CA VAL A 188 11.46 16.67 -2.62
C VAL A 188 10.17 16.99 -3.39
N VAL A 189 9.04 16.70 -2.77
CA VAL A 189 7.70 17.02 -3.30
C VAL A 189 7.30 18.39 -2.77
N PHE A 190 7.35 19.39 -3.64
CA PHE A 190 6.99 20.77 -3.32
C PHE A 190 5.80 21.28 -4.14
N ASN A 191 5.43 20.60 -5.23
CA ASN A 191 4.35 21.03 -6.10
C ASN A 191 2.97 20.54 -5.57
N PRO A 192 1.95 21.43 -5.45
CA PRO A 192 0.58 21.00 -5.17
C PRO A 192 -0.08 20.25 -6.35
N ASP A 193 0.43 20.41 -7.57
CA ASP A 193 -0.03 19.69 -8.75
C ASP A 193 0.78 18.40 -8.98
N TRP A 194 0.19 17.48 -9.76
CA TRP A 194 0.85 16.22 -10.11
C TRP A 194 2.11 16.46 -10.94
N GLU A 195 3.25 16.04 -10.42
CA GLU A 195 4.54 16.07 -11.10
C GLU A 195 5.06 14.66 -11.35
N LYS A 196 5.68 14.46 -12.53
CA LYS A 196 6.28 13.17 -12.88
C LYS A 196 7.63 13.02 -12.20
N VAL A 197 7.84 11.85 -11.63
CA VAL A 197 9.10 11.42 -11.02
C VAL A 197 9.64 10.24 -11.81
N GLU A 198 10.91 10.31 -12.16
CA GLU A 198 11.63 9.22 -12.81
C GLU A 198 12.98 9.03 -12.13
N LEU A 199 13.21 7.82 -11.60
CA LEU A 199 14.39 7.47 -10.82
C LEU A 199 15.01 6.19 -11.37
N HIS A 200 16.33 6.11 -11.31
CA HIS A 200 17.10 4.97 -11.79
C HIS A 200 17.93 4.41 -10.64
N PHE A 201 17.95 3.09 -10.49
CA PHE A 201 18.66 2.39 -9.42
C PHE A 201 19.61 1.34 -9.99
N TRP A 202 20.69 1.09 -9.24
CA TRP A 202 21.70 0.07 -9.52
C TRP A 202 21.84 -0.83 -8.30
N VAL A 203 21.21 -1.99 -8.35
CA VAL A 203 21.06 -2.89 -7.20
C VAL A 203 21.87 -4.16 -7.44
N SER A 204 22.70 -4.54 -6.47
CA SER A 204 23.42 -5.81 -6.51
C SER A 204 22.44 -7.00 -6.59
N ALA A 205 22.65 -7.92 -7.53
CA ALA A 205 21.82 -9.13 -7.63
C ALA A 205 22.18 -10.24 -6.62
N LYS A 206 23.22 -10.04 -5.80
CA LYS A 206 23.78 -11.08 -4.91
C LYS A 206 22.86 -11.52 -3.78
N GLU A 207 21.92 -10.68 -3.38
CA GLU A 207 20.92 -10.98 -2.36
C GLU A 207 19.53 -10.53 -2.82
N ALA A 208 18.50 -11.09 -2.20
CA ALA A 208 17.15 -10.62 -2.40
C ALA A 208 17.01 -9.20 -1.85
N SER A 209 16.16 -8.38 -2.45
CA SER A 209 15.98 -7.00 -2.03
C SER A 209 14.53 -6.59 -1.91
N ILE A 210 14.27 -5.69 -0.96
CA ILE A 210 12.97 -5.06 -0.76
C ILE A 210 13.00 -3.65 -1.32
N PHE A 211 11.86 -3.20 -1.83
CA PHE A 211 11.64 -1.81 -2.24
C PHE A 211 10.78 -1.08 -1.21
N ARG A 212 11.17 0.15 -0.89
CA ARG A 212 10.52 0.98 0.13
C ARG A 212 10.52 2.45 -0.27
N ILE A 213 9.48 3.17 0.10
CA ILE A 213 9.37 4.62 0.01
C ILE A 213 9.29 5.18 1.44
N ASP A 214 10.24 6.02 1.82
CA ASP A 214 10.25 6.69 3.11
C ASP A 214 9.82 8.14 2.94
N ASP A 215 8.82 8.57 3.70
CA ASP A 215 8.52 9.99 3.90
C ASP A 215 9.34 10.50 5.09
N LEU A 216 10.51 11.06 4.79
CA LEU A 216 11.58 11.33 5.76
C LEU A 216 11.36 12.60 6.57
N CYS A 217 11.05 13.70 5.89
CA CYS A 217 10.98 15.03 6.47
C CYS A 217 9.71 15.71 5.98
N VAL A 218 8.99 16.29 6.93
CA VAL A 218 7.77 17.05 6.69
C VAL A 218 7.93 18.40 7.36
N LEU A 219 7.72 19.48 6.60
CA LEU A 219 7.88 20.83 7.15
C LEU A 219 6.80 21.19 8.17
N GLU A 220 5.57 20.74 7.95
CA GLU A 220 4.40 21.05 8.78
C GLU A 220 3.45 19.84 8.82
N ALA A 221 2.74 19.64 9.94
CA ALA A 221 1.72 18.61 10.07
C ALA A 221 0.42 19.22 10.65
N PRO A 222 -0.78 18.75 10.26
CA PRO A 222 -1.02 17.60 9.39
C PRO A 222 -0.79 17.87 7.90
N SER A 223 -0.19 16.92 7.22
CA SER A 223 0.07 16.99 5.79
C SER A 223 -0.06 15.61 5.15
N ALA A 224 -0.08 15.57 3.81
CA ALA A 224 -0.03 14.32 3.09
C ALA A 224 0.72 14.47 1.77
N VAL A 225 1.28 13.36 1.32
CA VAL A 225 1.82 13.20 -0.03
C VAL A 225 0.99 12.15 -0.76
N GLN A 226 0.67 12.43 -2.02
CA GLN A 226 -0.07 11.51 -2.87
C GLN A 226 0.84 10.98 -3.97
N ILE A 227 0.76 9.69 -4.24
CA ILE A 227 1.55 8.97 -5.23
C ILE A 227 0.59 8.16 -6.11
N ARG A 228 0.72 8.26 -7.43
CA ARG A 228 -0.05 7.47 -8.40
C ARG A 228 0.80 7.01 -9.57
N ASN A 229 0.27 6.11 -10.38
CA ASN A 229 0.93 5.60 -11.59
C ASN A 229 2.35 5.06 -11.32
N LEU A 230 2.56 4.44 -10.14
CA LEU A 230 3.85 3.89 -9.75
C LEU A 230 4.15 2.65 -10.60
N VAL A 231 5.23 2.68 -11.35
CA VAL A 231 5.74 1.57 -12.15
C VAL A 231 7.19 1.35 -11.80
N LEU A 232 7.55 0.10 -11.54
CA LEU A 232 8.93 -0.31 -11.37
C LEU A 232 9.26 -1.30 -12.47
N MET A 233 10.35 -1.02 -13.20
CA MET A 233 10.83 -1.84 -14.31
C MET A 233 12.27 -2.24 -14.05
N GLU A 234 12.61 -3.47 -14.39
CA GLU A 234 13.99 -3.92 -14.52
C GLU A 234 14.43 -3.82 -15.97
N LYS A 235 15.63 -3.30 -16.21
CA LYS A 235 16.28 -3.32 -17.51
C LYS A 235 17.17 -4.57 -17.64
N LYS A 236 16.85 -5.41 -18.64
CA LYS A 236 17.60 -6.60 -19.08
C LYS A 236 18.77 -6.23 -20.00
#